data_AF-A0A6J3EV76-F1
#
_entry.id   AF-A0A6J3EV76-F1
#
_cell.length_a   1.000
_cell.length_b   1.000
_cell.length_c   1.000
_cell.angle_alpha   90.00
_cell.angle_beta   90.00
_cell.angle_gamma   90.00
#
_symmetry.space_group_name_H-M   'P 1'
#
loop_
_entity.id
_entity.type
_entity.pdbx_description
1 polymer ?
#
loop_
_entity_poly.entity_id
_entity_poly.type
_entity_poly.pdbx_seq_one_letter_code
_entity_poly.pdbx_strand_id
1 'polypeptide(L)'
;MSSEGTEPGPGSGPGPGPEPGPLCPDHGQALSWFCGSERRPVCAACTGLGGRCRGHRIRRAEERAEELRNKIVDQCERLQLQSAGISKYMADVLPGKNQRAVSMASAARELVIQRLSLVRSLCESEEQRLLEQVHGEEERAHQSILTQRVHWAEALQKLDTIRTSLVGMLTHLDDLQLIQKEQEIFER
;
A
#
# COMPACT_ATOMS: atom_id res chain seq x y z
N MET A 1 20.38 34.23 3.44
CA MET A 1 20.30 35.65 3.06
C MET A 1 19.15 35.84 2.10
N SER A 2 17.98 36.18 2.60
CA SER A 2 16.85 36.67 1.80
C SER A 2 16.02 37.60 2.67
N SER A 3 16.39 38.87 2.55
CA SER A 3 15.59 40.11 2.63
C SER A 3 14.26 40.11 3.38
N GLU A 4 14.26 40.99 4.38
CA GLU A 4 13.15 41.67 5.04
C GLU A 4 12.01 42.09 4.10
N GLY A 5 10.78 41.91 4.60
CA GLY A 5 9.58 42.60 4.15
C GLY A 5 8.80 43.04 5.39
N THR A 6 9.26 44.11 6.03
CA THR A 6 8.54 44.78 7.13
C THR A 6 7.43 45.63 6.52
N GLU A 7 6.19 45.15 6.59
CA GLU A 7 5.04 45.97 6.19
C GLU A 7 4.75 47.07 7.24
N PRO A 8 4.41 48.30 6.82
CA PRO A 8 4.09 49.39 7.74
C PRO A 8 2.70 49.17 8.34
N GLY A 9 2.59 49.33 9.67
CA GLY A 9 1.32 49.26 10.37
C GLY A 9 0.29 50.30 9.89
N PRO A 10 -1.01 49.98 9.90
CA PRO A 10 -2.03 50.93 9.52
C PRO A 10 -2.16 51.99 10.62
N GLY A 11 -2.04 53.24 10.22
CA GLY A 11 -2.12 54.41 11.09
C GLY A 11 -3.43 54.47 11.87
N SER A 12 -3.31 54.82 13.14
CA SER A 12 -4.40 55.20 14.03
C SER A 12 -5.04 56.49 13.53
N GLY A 13 -6.10 56.38 12.72
CA GLY A 13 -7.01 57.48 12.46
C GLY A 13 -7.82 57.84 13.72
N PRO A 14 -8.21 59.11 13.91
CA PRO A 14 -9.11 59.50 15.00
C PRO A 14 -10.46 58.79 14.78
N GLY A 15 -10.91 58.05 15.80
CA GLY A 15 -12.13 57.25 15.72
C GLY A 15 -13.35 58.08 15.30
N PRO A 16 -14.31 57.50 14.56
CA PRO A 16 -15.55 58.19 14.23
C PRO A 16 -16.25 58.58 15.53
N GLY A 17 -16.65 59.85 15.63
CA GLY A 17 -17.52 60.33 16.71
C GLY A 17 -18.79 59.47 16.81
N PRO A 18 -19.49 59.47 17.95
CA PRO A 18 -20.62 58.57 18.15
C PRO A 18 -21.69 58.85 17.10
N GLU A 19 -21.86 57.92 16.16
CA GLU A 19 -22.94 57.99 15.18
C GLU A 19 -24.28 58.08 15.93
N PRO A 20 -25.25 58.88 15.45
CA PRO A 20 -26.58 58.89 16.03
C PRO A 20 -27.16 57.47 15.96
N GLY A 21 -27.42 56.88 17.14
CA GLY A 21 -27.95 55.53 17.24
C GLY A 21 -29.24 55.34 16.43
N PRO A 22 -29.58 54.10 16.05
CA PRO A 22 -30.70 53.83 15.15
C PRO A 22 -32.02 54.40 15.71
N LEU A 23 -32.75 55.10 14.86
CA LEU A 23 -34.02 55.76 15.18
C LEU A 23 -35.21 54.87 14.81
N CYS A 24 -36.32 55.03 15.54
CA CYS A 24 -37.56 54.34 15.27
C CYS A 24 -38.19 54.87 13.98
N PRO A 25 -38.53 53.99 13.00
CA PRO A 25 -39.14 54.42 11.74
C PRO A 25 -40.52 55.07 11.93
N ASP A 26 -41.25 54.70 12.98
CA ASP A 26 -42.61 55.19 13.24
C ASP A 26 -42.63 56.54 14.01
N HIS A 27 -41.60 56.82 14.81
CA HIS A 27 -41.61 57.94 15.76
C HIS A 27 -40.37 58.85 15.71
N GLY A 28 -39.34 58.50 14.93
CA GLY A 28 -38.09 59.26 14.80
C GLY A 28 -37.24 59.34 16.08
N GLN A 29 -37.57 58.57 17.12
CA GLN A 29 -36.88 58.58 18.42
C GLN A 29 -35.87 57.43 18.54
N ALA A 30 -34.83 57.61 19.36
CA ALA A 30 -33.79 56.59 19.58
C ALA A 30 -34.35 55.26 20.12
N LEU A 31 -33.84 54.15 19.58
CA LEU A 31 -34.20 52.79 19.95
C LEU A 31 -33.45 52.30 21.20
N SER A 32 -33.75 52.88 22.36
CA SER A 32 -33.08 52.54 23.64
C SER A 32 -33.73 51.39 24.42
N TRP A 33 -34.86 50.86 23.97
CA TRP A 33 -35.60 49.80 24.66
C TRP A 33 -35.68 48.53 23.81
N PHE A 34 -35.86 47.37 24.43
CA PHE A 34 -36.10 46.09 23.77
C PHE A 34 -37.42 45.50 24.22
N CYS A 35 -38.29 45.19 23.25
CA CYS A 35 -39.54 44.51 23.51
C CYS A 35 -39.34 42.99 23.42
N GLY A 36 -39.47 42.29 24.55
CA GLY A 36 -39.32 40.84 24.63
C GLY A 36 -40.39 40.04 23.88
N SER A 37 -41.61 40.56 23.78
CA SER A 37 -42.72 39.92 23.06
C SER A 37 -42.50 39.95 21.54
N GLU A 38 -42.16 41.12 21.00
CA GLU A 38 -41.90 41.36 19.57
C GLU A 38 -40.44 41.06 19.15
N ARG A 39 -39.56 40.72 20.11
CA ARG A 39 -38.12 40.46 19.92
C ARG A 39 -37.37 41.53 19.11
N ARG A 40 -37.72 42.80 19.26
CA ARG A 40 -37.13 43.90 18.50
C ARG A 40 -36.84 45.12 19.38
N PRO A 41 -35.84 45.95 19.02
CA PRO A 41 -35.62 47.23 19.68
C PRO A 41 -36.76 48.22 19.36
N VAL A 42 -37.12 49.06 20.32
CA VAL A 42 -38.24 50.02 20.27
C VAL A 42 -37.82 51.33 20.95
N CYS A 43 -38.47 52.46 20.59
CA CYS A 43 -38.24 53.76 21.23
C CYS A 43 -39.20 54.00 22.39
N ALA A 44 -39.00 55.10 23.13
CA ALA A 44 -39.86 55.47 24.27
C ALA A 44 -41.35 55.60 23.88
N ALA A 45 -41.66 56.24 22.75
CA ALA A 45 -43.04 56.38 22.25
C ALA A 45 -43.73 55.03 21.98
N CYS A 46 -43.02 54.04 21.45
CA CYS A 46 -43.56 52.68 21.23
C CYS A 46 -43.99 51.99 22.52
N THR A 47 -43.40 52.36 23.65
CA THR A 47 -43.65 51.78 24.98
C THR A 47 -44.63 52.60 25.83
N GLY A 48 -44.88 53.85 25.44
CA GLY A 48 -45.72 54.82 26.14
C GLY A 48 -47.23 54.64 25.91
N LEU A 49 -48.03 55.61 26.40
CA LEU A 49 -49.48 55.63 26.24
C LEU A 49 -49.87 55.69 24.75
N GLY A 50 -50.63 54.70 24.28
CA GLY A 50 -51.02 54.57 22.87
C GLY A 50 -50.00 53.85 21.98
N GLY A 51 -48.82 53.48 22.51
CA GLY A 51 -47.80 52.75 21.78
C GLY A 51 -48.13 51.27 21.57
N ARG A 52 -47.67 50.70 20.45
CA ARG A 52 -47.89 49.29 20.06
C ARG A 52 -47.40 48.28 21.10
N CYS A 53 -46.40 48.61 21.91
CA CYS A 53 -45.78 47.67 22.85
C CYS A 53 -46.23 47.89 24.30
N ARG A 54 -47.39 48.55 24.50
CA ARG A 54 -47.95 48.77 25.84
C ARG A 54 -48.29 47.45 26.51
N GLY A 55 -47.83 47.25 27.74
CA GLY A 55 -48.05 46.02 28.51
C GLY A 55 -47.17 44.85 28.10
N HIS A 56 -46.27 45.01 27.12
CA HIS A 56 -45.27 44.00 26.80
C HIS A 56 -44.12 44.00 27.81
N ARG A 57 -43.32 42.91 27.82
CA ARG A 57 -42.09 42.85 28.61
C ARG A 57 -41.03 43.72 27.96
N ILE A 58 -40.90 44.96 28.42
CA ILE A 58 -39.90 45.93 27.95
C ILE A 58 -38.71 45.94 28.93
N ARG A 59 -37.49 45.98 28.39
CA ARG A 59 -36.23 46.20 29.13
C ARG A 59 -35.34 47.15 28.36
N ARG A 60 -34.23 47.61 28.94
CA ARG A 60 -33.27 48.42 28.18
C ARG A 60 -32.63 47.60 27.07
N ALA A 61 -32.43 48.21 25.90
CA ALA A 61 -31.76 47.53 24.79
C ALA A 61 -30.33 47.14 25.16
N GLU A 62 -29.66 47.98 25.96
CA GLU A 62 -28.32 47.71 26.48
C GLU A 62 -28.26 46.43 27.34
N GLU A 63 -29.21 46.25 28.27
CA GLU A 63 -29.29 45.06 29.12
C GLU A 63 -29.46 43.79 28.30
N ARG A 64 -30.30 43.83 27.26
CA ARG A 64 -30.49 42.69 26.35
C ARG A 64 -29.27 42.41 25.50
N ALA A 65 -28.59 43.45 25.02
CA ALA A 65 -27.36 43.29 24.26
C ALA A 65 -26.27 42.64 25.13
N GLU A 66 -26.17 43.02 26.40
CA GLU A 66 -25.25 42.42 27.36
C GLU A 66 -25.56 40.94 27.63
N GLU A 67 -26.85 40.59 27.86
CA GLU A 67 -27.28 39.19 27.96
C GLU A 67 -26.86 38.37 26.72
N LEU A 68 -26.95 38.94 25.52
CA LEU A 68 -26.59 38.27 24.28
C LEU A 68 -25.08 38.14 24.11
N ARG A 69 -24.31 39.19 24.44
CA ARG A 69 -22.85 39.16 24.43
C ARG A 69 -22.33 38.06 25.34
N ASN A 70 -22.85 37.95 26.57
CA ASN A 70 -22.49 36.89 27.51
C ASN A 70 -22.79 35.50 26.95
N LYS A 71 -23.96 35.30 26.34
CA LYS A 71 -24.29 34.01 25.68
C LYS A 71 -23.39 33.67 24.51
N ILE A 72 -22.96 34.67 23.74
CA ILE A 72 -22.02 34.48 22.63
C ILE A 72 -20.65 34.10 23.19
N VAL A 73 -20.18 34.75 24.25
CA VAL A 73 -18.93 34.38 24.94
C VAL A 73 -18.99 32.93 25.41
N ASP A 74 -20.05 32.52 26.11
CA ASP A 74 -20.24 31.12 26.54
C ASP A 74 -20.21 30.13 25.36
N GLN A 75 -20.80 30.51 24.22
CA GLN A 75 -20.78 29.68 23.01
C GLN A 75 -19.37 29.59 22.41
N CYS A 76 -18.66 30.71 22.33
CA CYS A 76 -17.29 30.77 21.84
C CYS A 76 -16.35 29.92 22.70
N GLU A 77 -16.44 30.00 24.03
CA GLU A 77 -15.64 29.19 24.95
C GLU A 77 -15.88 27.69 24.74
N ARG A 78 -17.15 27.27 24.61
CA ARG A 78 -17.48 25.87 24.31
C ARG A 78 -16.89 25.40 22.99
N LEU A 79 -17.03 26.19 21.93
CA LEU A 79 -16.48 25.87 20.61
C LEU A 79 -14.95 25.81 20.64
N GLN A 80 -14.30 26.72 21.38
CA GLN A 80 -12.86 26.74 21.56
C GLN A 80 -12.38 25.46 22.27
N LEU A 81 -13.09 25.03 23.32
CA LEU A 81 -12.76 23.78 24.03
C LEU A 81 -12.92 22.55 23.12
N GLN A 82 -13.99 22.48 22.33
CA GLN A 82 -14.21 21.41 21.37
C GLN A 82 -13.12 21.39 20.29
N SER A 83 -12.78 22.54 19.73
CA SER A 83 -11.71 22.69 18.73
C SER A 83 -10.35 22.26 19.28
N ALA A 84 -10.03 22.64 20.52
CA ALA A 84 -8.81 22.21 21.21
C ALA A 84 -8.77 20.70 21.42
N GLY A 85 -9.90 20.08 21.80
CA GLY A 85 -10.01 18.63 21.96
C GLY A 85 -9.79 17.87 20.64
N ILE A 86 -10.38 18.35 19.54
CA ILE A 86 -10.19 17.79 18.20
C ILE A 86 -8.73 17.93 17.78
N SER A 87 -8.16 19.13 17.92
CA SER A 87 -6.77 19.41 17.57
C SER A 87 -5.80 18.52 18.33
N LYS A 88 -6.04 18.33 19.64
CA LYS A 88 -5.25 17.42 20.48
C LYS A 88 -5.36 15.97 20.01
N TYR A 89 -6.57 15.48 19.74
CA TYR A 89 -6.73 14.11 19.24
C TYR A 89 -6.04 13.89 17.89
N MET A 90 -6.11 14.89 17.00
CA MET A 90 -5.43 14.87 15.71
C MET A 90 -3.92 14.89 15.84
N ALA A 91 -3.36 15.64 16.79
CA ALA A 91 -1.92 15.72 17.02
C ALA A 91 -1.37 14.49 17.76
N ASP A 92 -2.08 14.00 18.77
CA ASP A 92 -1.52 13.04 19.71
C ASP A 92 -1.91 11.59 19.38
N VAL A 93 -3.14 11.35 18.88
CA VAL A 93 -3.70 10.00 18.76
C VAL A 93 -3.65 9.47 17.33
N LEU A 94 -4.05 10.28 16.36
CA LEU A 94 -4.11 9.86 14.96
C LEU A 94 -2.74 9.44 14.39
N PRO A 95 -1.63 10.16 14.63
CA PRO A 95 -0.32 9.76 14.11
C PRO A 95 0.11 8.41 14.67
N GLY A 96 -0.10 8.16 15.96
CA GLY A 96 0.20 6.87 16.58
C GLY A 96 -0.63 5.72 16.01
N LYS A 97 -1.93 5.94 15.71
CA LYS A 97 -2.77 4.95 15.03
C LYS A 97 -2.28 4.67 13.60
N ASN A 98 -1.97 5.71 12.84
CA ASN A 98 -1.47 5.58 11.48
C ASN A 98 -0.13 4.84 11.45
N GLN A 99 0.81 5.24 12.31
CA GLN A 99 2.12 4.61 12.41
C GLN A 99 2.01 3.12 12.76
N ARG A 100 1.15 2.75 13.72
CA ARG A 100 0.91 1.34 14.05
C ARG A 100 0.35 0.56 12.86
N ALA A 101 -0.64 1.10 12.15
CA ALA A 101 -1.21 0.46 10.98
C ALA A 101 -0.15 0.24 9.88
N VAL A 102 0.66 1.26 9.59
CA VAL A 102 1.77 1.17 8.63
C VAL A 102 2.80 0.14 9.06
N SER A 103 3.23 0.16 10.31
CA SER A 103 4.21 -0.80 10.85
C SER A 103 3.71 -2.24 10.79
N MET A 104 2.46 -2.50 11.18
CA MET A 104 1.84 -3.82 11.09
C MET A 104 1.73 -4.30 9.63
N ALA A 105 1.30 -3.43 8.73
CA ALA A 105 1.18 -3.75 7.31
C ALA A 105 2.56 -4.05 6.68
N SER A 106 3.60 -3.29 7.05
CA SER A 106 4.96 -3.53 6.57
C SER A 106 5.53 -4.84 7.11
N ALA A 107 5.33 -5.15 8.39
CA ALA A 107 5.75 -6.43 8.97
C ALA A 107 5.05 -7.63 8.30
N ALA A 108 3.73 -7.52 8.04
CA ALA A 108 2.99 -8.55 7.34
C ALA A 108 3.49 -8.75 5.89
N ARG A 109 3.75 -7.66 5.16
CA ARG A 109 4.33 -7.71 3.81
C ARG A 109 5.68 -8.40 3.81
N GLU A 110 6.57 -8.01 4.71
CA GLU A 110 7.91 -8.59 4.81
C GLU A 110 7.86 -10.09 5.12
N LEU A 111 6.98 -10.51 6.04
CA LEU A 111 6.78 -11.93 6.35
C LEU A 111 6.31 -12.73 5.13
N VAL A 112 5.41 -12.17 4.33
CA VAL A 112 4.94 -12.82 3.08
C VAL A 112 6.09 -12.94 2.10
N ILE A 113 6.88 -11.88 1.90
CA ILE A 113 8.04 -11.90 1.00
C ILE A 113 9.03 -12.98 1.45
N GLN A 114 9.41 -13.01 2.72
CA GLN A 114 10.37 -13.99 3.25
C GLN A 114 9.91 -15.43 3.06
N ARG A 115 8.64 -15.72 3.38
CA ARG A 115 8.08 -17.07 3.22
C ARG A 115 8.04 -17.52 1.76
N LEU A 116 7.63 -16.63 0.86
CA LEU A 116 7.57 -16.97 -0.57
C LEU A 116 8.96 -17.09 -1.19
N SER A 117 9.93 -16.28 -0.75
CA SER A 117 11.33 -16.41 -1.17
C SER A 117 11.91 -17.75 -0.72
N LEU A 118 11.63 -18.20 0.51
CA LEU A 118 12.06 -19.52 0.99
C LEU A 118 11.46 -20.66 0.16
N VAL A 119 10.17 -20.62 -0.12
CA VAL A 119 9.51 -21.62 -0.97
C VAL A 119 10.16 -21.66 -2.34
N ARG A 120 10.41 -20.49 -2.95
CA ARG A 120 11.09 -20.41 -4.24
C ARG A 120 12.47 -21.05 -4.21
N SER A 121 13.31 -20.73 -3.22
CA SER A 121 14.66 -21.31 -3.13
C SER A 121 14.64 -22.82 -2.94
N LEU A 122 13.66 -23.36 -2.21
CA LEU A 122 13.50 -24.80 -2.03
C LEU A 122 13.08 -25.48 -3.34
N CYS A 123 12.16 -24.87 -4.09
CA CYS A 123 11.77 -25.36 -5.41
C CYS A 123 12.94 -25.35 -6.40
N GLU A 124 13.69 -24.26 -6.47
CA GLU A 124 14.87 -24.13 -7.34
C GLU A 124 15.94 -25.18 -6.99
N SER A 125 16.17 -25.42 -5.69
CA SER A 125 17.13 -26.42 -5.24
C SER A 125 16.70 -27.85 -5.59
N GLU A 126 15.42 -28.18 -5.41
CA GLU A 126 14.89 -29.50 -5.79
C GLU A 126 14.86 -29.70 -7.30
N GLU A 127 14.52 -28.67 -8.07
CA GLU A 127 14.59 -28.70 -9.53
C GLU A 127 16.02 -29.04 -9.98
N GLN A 128 17.02 -28.32 -9.47
CA GLN A 128 18.42 -28.57 -9.80
C GLN A 128 18.86 -29.99 -9.41
N ARG A 129 18.49 -30.46 -8.21
CA ARG A 129 18.80 -31.81 -7.73
C ARG A 129 18.21 -32.88 -8.66
N LEU A 130 16.98 -32.70 -9.11
CA LEU A 130 16.32 -33.64 -10.03
C LEU A 130 16.96 -33.61 -11.42
N LEU A 131 17.32 -32.45 -11.94
CA LEU A 131 18.01 -32.32 -13.22
C LEU A 131 19.38 -33.02 -13.21
N GLU A 132 20.14 -32.88 -12.13
CA GLU A 132 21.42 -33.58 -11.95
C GLU A 132 21.25 -35.10 -11.91
N GLN A 133 20.18 -35.61 -11.28
CA GLN A 133 19.88 -37.03 -11.27
C GLN A 133 19.55 -37.56 -12.67
N VAL A 134 18.70 -36.85 -13.41
CA VAL A 134 18.34 -37.20 -14.79
C VAL A 134 19.59 -37.21 -15.68
N HIS A 135 20.43 -36.18 -15.57
CA HIS A 135 21.65 -36.10 -16.35
C HIS A 135 22.63 -37.25 -16.04
N GLY A 136 22.83 -37.56 -14.75
CA GLY A 136 23.69 -38.69 -14.36
C GLY A 136 23.14 -40.06 -14.80
N GLU A 137 21.83 -40.21 -14.90
CA GLU A 137 21.20 -41.41 -15.49
C GLU A 137 21.42 -41.49 -17.00
N GLU A 138 21.26 -40.37 -17.70
CA GLU A 138 21.51 -40.25 -19.14
C GLU A 138 22.95 -40.62 -19.47
N GLU A 139 23.93 -40.03 -18.78
CA GLU A 139 25.35 -40.31 -18.99
C GLU A 139 25.68 -41.78 -18.74
N ARG A 140 25.14 -42.37 -17.66
CA ARG A 140 25.36 -43.78 -17.33
C ARG A 140 24.79 -44.71 -18.40
N ALA A 141 23.58 -44.43 -18.86
CA ALA A 141 22.94 -45.21 -19.93
C ALA A 141 23.71 -45.07 -21.25
N HIS A 142 24.11 -43.85 -21.60
CA HIS A 142 24.90 -43.54 -22.79
C HIS A 142 26.22 -44.31 -22.78
N GLN A 143 26.95 -44.26 -21.67
CA GLN A 143 28.24 -44.93 -21.56
C GLN A 143 28.10 -46.46 -21.64
N SER A 144 27.07 -47.03 -21.00
CA SER A 144 26.77 -48.45 -21.12
C SER A 144 26.52 -48.87 -22.58
N ILE A 145 25.75 -48.06 -23.33
CA ILE A 145 25.47 -48.34 -24.75
C ILE A 145 26.75 -48.27 -25.59
N LEU A 146 27.61 -47.28 -25.35
CA LEU A 146 28.89 -47.16 -26.06
C LEU A 146 29.79 -48.37 -25.80
N THR A 147 29.93 -48.78 -24.54
CA THR A 147 30.71 -49.98 -24.18
C THR A 147 30.15 -51.24 -24.84
N GLN A 148 28.82 -51.41 -24.83
CA GLN A 148 28.18 -52.55 -25.49
C GLN A 148 28.43 -52.52 -27.01
N ARG A 149 28.36 -51.36 -27.66
CA ARG A 149 28.64 -51.22 -29.09
C ARG A 149 30.05 -51.66 -29.45
N VAL A 150 31.05 -51.24 -28.69
CA VAL A 150 32.44 -51.67 -28.90
C VAL A 150 32.57 -53.18 -28.75
N HIS A 151 32.03 -53.74 -27.65
CA HIS A 151 32.06 -55.18 -27.40
C HIS A 151 31.41 -55.99 -28.55
N TRP A 152 30.23 -55.56 -29.01
CA TRP A 152 29.54 -56.25 -30.11
C TRP A 152 30.22 -56.07 -31.47
N ALA A 153 30.85 -54.93 -31.73
CA ALA A 153 31.65 -54.72 -32.93
C ALA A 153 32.87 -55.65 -32.96
N GLU A 154 33.56 -55.83 -31.83
CA GLU A 154 34.67 -56.78 -31.72
C GLU A 154 34.22 -58.23 -31.92
N ALA A 155 33.09 -58.62 -31.32
CA ALA A 155 32.52 -59.95 -31.51
C ALA A 155 32.16 -60.21 -32.98
N LEU A 156 31.57 -59.22 -33.66
CA LEU A 156 31.27 -59.30 -35.09
C LEU A 156 32.54 -59.44 -35.94
N GLN A 157 33.59 -58.68 -35.62
CA GLN A 157 34.88 -58.76 -36.33
C GLN A 157 35.55 -60.13 -36.16
N LYS A 158 35.47 -60.75 -34.97
CA LYS A 158 35.97 -62.10 -34.73
C LYS A 158 35.24 -63.13 -35.59
N LEU A 159 33.91 -63.07 -35.62
CA LEU A 159 33.09 -63.94 -36.46
C LEU A 159 33.41 -63.76 -37.96
N ASP A 160 33.58 -62.51 -38.40
CA ASP A 160 33.96 -62.20 -39.78
C ASP A 160 35.34 -62.76 -40.16
N THR A 161 36.30 -62.66 -39.23
CA THR A 161 37.65 -63.21 -39.41
C THR A 161 37.63 -64.73 -39.52
N ILE A 162 36.88 -65.42 -38.65
CA ILE A 162 36.70 -66.88 -38.70
C ILE A 162 36.04 -67.27 -40.02
N ARG A 163 34.93 -66.62 -40.39
CA ARG A 163 34.23 -66.85 -41.66
C ARG A 163 35.17 -66.69 -42.85
N THR A 164 35.94 -65.61 -42.91
CA THR A 164 36.86 -65.34 -44.02
C THR A 164 37.97 -66.39 -44.09
N SER A 165 38.49 -66.83 -42.94
CA SER A 165 39.45 -67.94 -42.88
C SER A 165 38.86 -69.25 -43.38
N LEU A 166 37.63 -69.60 -42.97
CA LEU A 166 36.94 -70.81 -43.42
C LEU A 166 36.69 -70.77 -44.94
N VAL A 167 36.21 -69.64 -45.46
CA VAL A 167 36.04 -69.44 -46.91
C VAL A 167 37.37 -69.59 -47.65
N GLY A 168 38.45 -68.98 -47.14
CA GLY A 168 39.78 -69.11 -47.73
C GLY A 168 40.29 -70.55 -47.77
N MET A 169 40.02 -71.34 -46.71
CA MET A 169 40.33 -72.78 -46.70
C MET A 169 39.52 -73.54 -47.75
N LEU A 170 38.22 -73.25 -47.88
CA LEU A 170 37.35 -73.86 -48.89
C LEU A 170 37.75 -73.51 -50.33
N THR A 171 38.31 -72.32 -50.57
CA THR A 171 38.66 -71.87 -51.93
C THR A 171 40.07 -72.27 -52.38
N HIS A 172 40.99 -72.54 -51.44
CA HIS A 172 42.42 -72.67 -51.76
C HIS A 172 43.08 -73.97 -51.32
N LEU A 173 42.49 -74.74 -50.39
CA LEU A 173 43.03 -76.05 -50.00
C LEU A 173 42.45 -77.16 -50.86
N ASP A 174 43.26 -78.19 -51.11
CA ASP A 174 42.79 -79.45 -51.71
C ASP A 174 42.11 -80.36 -50.66
N ASP A 175 41.42 -81.40 -51.13
CA ASP A 175 40.61 -82.29 -50.29
C ASP A 175 41.42 -82.98 -49.18
N LEU A 176 42.68 -83.38 -49.46
CA LEU A 176 43.54 -84.06 -48.48
C LEU A 176 44.02 -83.08 -47.39
N GLN A 177 44.39 -81.86 -47.78
CA GLN A 177 44.79 -80.80 -46.84
C GLN A 177 43.63 -80.35 -45.95
N LEU A 178 42.41 -80.30 -46.49
CA LEU A 178 41.21 -79.94 -45.74
C LEU A 178 40.88 -80.99 -44.66
N ILE A 179 40.97 -82.28 -44.99
CA ILE A 179 40.76 -83.39 -44.05
C ILE A 179 41.80 -83.35 -42.92
N GLN A 180 43.07 -83.06 -43.22
CA GLN A 180 44.11 -82.92 -42.20
C GLN A 180 43.86 -81.76 -41.22
N LYS A 181 43.03 -80.79 -41.62
CA LYS A 181 42.69 -79.59 -40.86
C LYS A 181 41.33 -79.66 -40.17
N GLU A 182 40.62 -80.79 -40.25
CA GLU A 182 39.27 -80.98 -39.69
C GLU A 182 39.15 -80.52 -38.23
N GLN A 183 40.08 -80.94 -37.38
CA GLN A 183 40.05 -80.59 -35.96
C GLN A 183 40.20 -79.08 -35.71
N GLU A 184 41.02 -78.40 -36.50
CA GLU A 184 41.22 -76.95 -36.43
C GLU A 184 40.00 -76.16 -36.95
N ILE A 185 39.20 -76.75 -37.82
CA ILE A 185 37.99 -76.12 -38.38
C ILE A 185 36.85 -76.10 -37.36
N PHE A 186 36.68 -77.18 -36.58
CA PHE A 186 35.54 -77.35 -35.68
C PHE A 186 35.79 -76.92 -34.23
N GLU A 187 37.04 -76.64 -33.85
CA GLU A 187 37.41 -76.14 -32.50
C GLU A 187 37.54 -74.60 -32.39
N ARG A 188 37.26 -73.85 -33.47
CA ARG A 188 37.34 -72.37 -33.53
C ARG A 188 36.00 -71.69 -33.30
#